data_AF-A0A5B2VMD4-F1
#
_entry.id   AF-A0A5B2VMD4-F1
#
_cell.length_a   1.000
_cell.length_b   1.000
_cell.length_c   1.000
_cell.angle_alpha   90.00
_cell.angle_beta   90.00
_cell.angle_gamma   90.00
#
_symmetry.space_group_name_H-M   'P 1'
#
loop_
_entity.id
_entity.type
_entity.pdbx_description
1 polymer ?
#
loop_
_entity_poly.entity_id
_entity_poly.type
_entity_poly.pdbx_seq_one_letter_code
_entity_poly.pdbx_strand_id
1 'polypeptide(L)'
;MQHYYTTGDRQYFTRVVREEDCAIFDTGALHPVYSTFALARDAEWCCRLFVLDMKDTDEEGIGTMITVRHVAPAKVGTMVQFTATIIRLQGHEIICEYEAKVGDTVIATGEQGQKILKKDKLKRLFEV
;
A
#
# COMPACT_ATOMS: atom_id res chain seq x y z
N MET A 1 12.23 11.55 -11.89
CA MET A 1 10.85 11.61 -11.40
C MET A 1 10.04 12.62 -12.19
N GLN A 2 8.88 12.21 -12.71
CA GLN A 2 7.89 13.03 -13.40
C GLN A 2 6.92 13.67 -12.40
N HIS A 3 6.39 14.85 -12.71
CA HIS A 3 5.51 15.63 -11.83
C HIS A 3 4.05 15.62 -12.32
N TYR A 4 3.43 14.44 -12.37
CA TYR A 4 2.03 14.29 -12.81
C TYR A 4 1.00 14.54 -11.70
N TYR A 5 1.42 14.42 -10.45
CA TYR A 5 0.52 14.46 -9.30
C TYR A 5 0.83 15.61 -8.35
N THR A 6 -0.20 16.00 -7.60
CA THR A 6 -0.17 16.95 -6.50
C THR A 6 -0.86 16.36 -5.27
N THR A 7 -0.77 17.05 -4.13
CA THR A 7 -1.51 16.66 -2.92
C THR A 7 -3.01 16.67 -3.19
N GLY A 8 -3.71 15.66 -2.67
CA GLY A 8 -5.14 15.43 -2.89
C GLY A 8 -5.46 14.49 -4.06
N ASP A 9 -4.51 14.19 -4.94
CA ASP A 9 -4.71 13.20 -6.00
C ASP A 9 -4.90 11.80 -5.43
N ARG A 10 -5.65 10.97 -6.16
CA ARG A 10 -6.12 9.66 -5.70
C ARG A 10 -5.79 8.54 -6.66
N GLN A 11 -5.43 7.40 -6.10
CA GLN A 11 -5.32 6.11 -6.79
C GLN A 11 -6.20 5.07 -6.11
N TYR A 12 -6.62 4.08 -6.90
CA TYR A 12 -7.59 3.08 -6.48
C TYR A 12 -7.08 1.68 -6.78
N PHE A 13 -7.38 0.75 -5.88
CA PHE A 13 -7.06 -0.66 -6.05
C PHE A 13 -8.19 -1.51 -5.46
N THR A 14 -8.48 -2.66 -6.06
CA THR A 14 -9.50 -3.58 -5.55
C THR A 14 -8.93 -4.98 -5.36
N ARG A 15 -9.25 -5.60 -4.23
CA ARG A 15 -8.90 -6.98 -3.89
C ARG A 15 -10.16 -7.77 -3.59
N VAL A 16 -10.34 -8.91 -4.25
CA VAL A 16 -11.19 -9.97 -3.69
C VAL A 16 -10.34 -10.75 -2.70
N VAL A 17 -10.74 -10.79 -1.42
CA VAL A 17 -9.98 -11.46 -0.35
C VAL A 17 -9.83 -12.93 -0.69
N ARG A 18 -8.59 -13.43 -0.67
CA ARG A 18 -8.22 -14.81 -0.98
C ARG A 18 -7.87 -15.56 0.29
N GLU A 19 -7.84 -16.89 0.21
CA GLU A 19 -7.35 -17.72 1.32
C GLU A 19 -5.90 -17.37 1.73
N GLU A 20 -5.06 -17.02 0.75
CA GLU A 20 -3.67 -16.55 0.97
C GLU A 20 -3.57 -15.20 1.70
N ASP A 21 -4.66 -14.44 1.78
CA ASP A 21 -4.72 -13.15 2.47
C ASP A 21 -5.06 -13.29 3.96
N CYS A 22 -5.45 -14.51 4.39
CA CYS A 22 -5.81 -14.82 5.77
C CYS A 22 -4.59 -14.84 6.69
N ALA A 23 -4.85 -14.68 8.00
CA ALA A 23 -3.81 -14.67 9.00
C ALA A 23 -3.28 -16.09 9.27
N ILE A 24 -2.05 -16.36 8.81
CA ILE A 24 -1.30 -17.58 9.09
C ILE A 24 -0.03 -17.19 9.86
N PHE A 25 0.13 -17.76 11.04
CA PHE A 25 1.34 -17.62 11.87
C PHE A 25 1.99 -18.99 12.06
N ASP A 26 3.14 -19.04 12.74
CA ASP A 26 3.84 -20.29 13.07
C ASP A 26 2.96 -21.30 13.83
N THR A 27 1.93 -20.82 14.52
CA THR A 27 0.94 -21.65 15.24
C THR A 27 -0.19 -22.18 14.33
N GLY A 28 -0.20 -21.81 13.05
CA GLY A 28 -1.24 -22.16 12.08
C GLY A 28 -2.17 -21.00 11.72
N ALA A 29 -3.23 -21.32 10.98
CA ALA A 29 -4.26 -20.36 10.58
C ALA A 29 -5.16 -19.99 11.77
N LEU A 30 -5.47 -18.69 11.93
CA LEU A 30 -6.33 -18.20 13.03
C LEU A 30 -7.79 -18.09 12.61
N HIS A 31 -8.06 -17.20 11.66
CA HIS A 31 -9.41 -16.82 11.26
C HIS A 31 -9.45 -16.65 9.73
N PRO A 32 -10.53 -17.08 9.05
CA PRO A 32 -10.69 -16.97 7.60
C PRO A 32 -11.13 -15.54 7.20
N VAL A 33 -10.37 -14.55 7.65
CA VAL A 33 -10.59 -13.13 7.40
C VAL A 33 -9.29 -12.47 6.96
N TYR A 34 -9.45 -11.41 6.19
CA TYR A 34 -8.36 -10.62 5.65
C TYR A 34 -7.42 -10.16 6.76
N SER A 35 -6.15 -10.54 6.69
CA SER A 35 -5.19 -10.23 7.73
C SER A 35 -4.71 -8.78 7.69
N THR A 36 -4.28 -8.26 8.84
CA THR A 36 -3.68 -6.93 8.95
C THR A 36 -2.44 -6.77 8.06
N PHE A 37 -1.64 -7.82 7.90
CA PHE A 37 -0.44 -7.79 7.06
C PHE A 37 -0.77 -7.84 5.57
N ALA A 38 -1.81 -8.59 5.15
CA ALA A 38 -2.27 -8.55 3.77
C ALA A 38 -2.96 -7.20 3.42
N LEU A 39 -3.66 -6.58 4.39
CA LEU A 39 -4.12 -5.19 4.28
C LEU A 39 -2.96 -4.22 4.09
N ALA A 40 -1.88 -4.35 4.87
CA ALA A 40 -0.67 -3.53 4.73
C ALA A 40 -0.07 -3.66 3.33
N ARG A 41 0.14 -4.90 2.85
CA ARG A 41 0.66 -5.21 1.51
C ARG A 41 -0.15 -4.53 0.40
N ASP A 42 -1.48 -4.64 0.47
CA ASP A 42 -2.35 -4.11 -0.58
C ASP A 42 -2.53 -2.57 -0.46
N ALA A 43 -2.42 -2.00 0.74
CA ALA A 43 -2.31 -0.55 0.93
C ALA A 43 -1.01 0.03 0.36
N GLU A 44 0.12 -0.65 0.58
CA GLU A 44 1.41 -0.35 -0.05
C GLU A 44 1.32 -0.39 -1.57
N TRP A 45 0.67 -1.43 -2.11
CA TRP A 45 0.43 -1.53 -3.54
C TRP A 45 -0.38 -0.36 -4.08
N CYS A 46 -1.45 0.05 -3.38
CA CYS A 46 -2.31 1.14 -3.83
C CYS A 46 -1.56 2.48 -3.92
N CYS A 47 -0.77 2.87 -2.91
CA CYS A 47 0.04 4.08 -2.99
C CYS A 47 1.21 3.94 -4.00
N ARG A 48 1.73 2.72 -4.19
CA ARG A 48 2.78 2.45 -5.20
C ARG A 48 2.32 2.74 -6.62
N LEU A 49 1.02 2.72 -6.91
CA LEU A 49 0.49 3.11 -8.23
C LEU A 49 0.94 4.52 -8.63
N PHE A 50 0.95 5.49 -7.70
CA PHE A 50 1.50 6.82 -7.97
C PHE A 50 2.99 6.77 -8.36
N VAL A 51 3.78 5.96 -7.66
CA VAL A 51 5.21 5.84 -7.91
C VAL A 51 5.51 5.21 -9.28
N LEU A 52 4.70 4.23 -9.71
CA LEU A 52 4.86 3.60 -11.02
C LEU A 52 4.72 4.60 -12.16
N ASP A 53 3.80 5.56 -12.02
CA ASP A 53 3.56 6.62 -13.01
C ASP A 53 4.63 7.72 -12.95
N MET A 54 5.19 8.00 -11.76
CA MET A 54 6.14 9.10 -11.55
C MET A 54 7.61 8.70 -11.75
N LYS A 55 7.99 7.43 -11.61
CA LYS A 55 9.39 7.04 -11.66
C LYS A 55 9.95 7.05 -13.10
N ASP A 56 11.21 7.46 -13.23
CA ASP A 56 11.95 7.27 -14.48
C ASP A 56 12.41 5.81 -14.65
N THR A 57 12.96 5.47 -15.83
CA THR A 57 13.44 4.12 -16.15
C THR A 57 14.58 3.65 -15.25
N ASP A 58 15.42 4.58 -14.78
CA ASP A 58 16.56 4.34 -13.89
C ASP A 58 16.21 4.55 -12.40
N GLU A 59 14.93 4.79 -12.09
CA GLU A 59 14.41 4.98 -10.74
C GLU A 59 13.56 3.78 -10.27
N GLU A 60 13.42 3.65 -8.96
CA GLU A 60 12.56 2.68 -8.29
C GLU A 60 12.01 3.24 -6.97
N GLY A 61 10.79 2.84 -6.62
CA GLY A 61 10.15 3.16 -5.34
C GLY A 61 10.48 2.15 -4.26
N ILE A 62 10.84 2.62 -3.07
CA ILE A 62 11.01 1.80 -1.86
C ILE A 62 10.06 2.27 -0.76
N GLY A 63 9.40 1.33 -0.09
CA GLY A 63 8.61 1.59 1.11
C GLY A 63 9.47 2.13 2.25
N THR A 64 8.94 3.09 3.00
CA THR A 64 9.63 3.71 4.15
C THR A 64 8.80 3.67 5.42
N MET A 65 7.48 3.58 5.29
CA MET A 65 6.54 3.53 6.42
C MET A 65 5.21 2.96 5.94
N ILE A 66 4.55 2.19 6.81
CA ILE A 66 3.16 1.77 6.69
C ILE A 66 2.56 1.77 8.09
N THR A 67 1.37 2.34 8.24
CA THR A 67 0.54 2.19 9.45
C THR A 67 -0.76 1.52 9.07
N VAL A 68 -1.31 0.69 9.97
CA VAL A 68 -2.59 0.01 9.73
C VAL A 68 -3.44 0.08 10.99
N ARG A 69 -4.60 0.72 10.87
CA ARG A 69 -5.69 0.62 11.83
C ARG A 69 -6.77 -0.28 11.23
N HIS A 70 -6.79 -1.54 11.64
CA HIS A 70 -7.75 -2.55 11.19
C HIS A 70 -8.97 -2.53 12.12
N VAL A 71 -10.10 -2.02 11.64
CA VAL A 71 -11.28 -1.68 12.47
C VAL A 71 -12.47 -2.62 12.27
N ALA A 72 -12.53 -3.35 11.16
CA ALA A 72 -13.57 -4.34 10.91
C ALA A 72 -13.05 -5.49 10.04
N PRO A 73 -13.56 -6.72 10.19
CA PRO A 73 -13.09 -7.87 9.41
C PRO A 73 -13.69 -7.89 8.00
N ALA A 74 -12.96 -8.48 7.04
CA ALA A 74 -13.48 -8.85 5.73
C ALA A 74 -13.26 -10.36 5.48
N LYS A 75 -14.30 -11.08 5.06
CA LYS A 75 -14.21 -12.54 4.82
C LYS A 75 -13.58 -12.83 3.47
N VAL A 76 -13.02 -14.03 3.31
CA VAL A 76 -12.65 -14.57 1.98
C VAL A 76 -13.82 -14.43 0.99
N GLY A 77 -13.50 -14.06 -0.24
CA GLY A 77 -14.46 -13.78 -1.30
C GLY A 77 -15.06 -12.36 -1.26
N THR A 78 -14.83 -11.59 -0.19
CA THR A 78 -15.30 -10.21 -0.10
C THR A 78 -14.45 -9.30 -0.98
N MET A 79 -15.10 -8.38 -1.70
CA MET A 79 -14.41 -7.34 -2.44
C MET A 79 -14.08 -6.16 -1.51
N VAL A 80 -12.80 -5.80 -1.45
CA VAL A 80 -12.26 -4.66 -0.70
C VAL A 80 -11.73 -3.63 -1.68
N GLN A 81 -12.21 -2.39 -1.57
CA GLN A 81 -11.72 -1.25 -2.34
C GLN A 81 -10.78 -0.41 -1.49
N PHE A 82 -9.56 -0.21 -1.99
CA PHE A 82 -8.58 0.71 -1.44
C PHE A 82 -8.61 2.02 -2.21
N THR A 83 -8.54 3.12 -1.47
CA THR A 83 -8.32 4.47 -2.00
C THR A 83 -7.09 5.03 -1.31
N ALA A 84 -6.06 5.39 -2.06
CA ALA A 84 -4.90 6.12 -1.56
C ALA A 84 -4.99 7.58 -2.01
N THR A 85 -4.77 8.52 -1.10
CA THR A 85 -4.77 9.96 -1.37
C THR A 85 -3.40 10.54 -0.99
N ILE A 86 -2.76 11.30 -1.88
CA ILE A 86 -1.47 11.94 -1.57
C ILE A 86 -1.69 13.04 -0.53
N ILE A 87 -1.09 12.89 0.65
CA ILE A 87 -1.10 13.91 1.71
C ILE A 87 0.20 14.71 1.76
N ARG A 88 1.30 14.15 1.22
CA ARG A 88 2.57 14.86 1.09
C ARG A 88 3.34 14.38 -0.13
N LEU A 89 3.85 15.33 -0.91
CA LEU A 89 4.76 15.07 -2.02
C LEU A 89 5.90 16.10 -1.94
N GLN A 90 7.10 15.66 -1.53
CA GLN A 90 8.23 16.54 -1.31
C GLN A 90 9.54 15.93 -1.80
N GLY A 91 10.15 16.55 -2.81
CA GLY A 91 11.36 16.02 -3.43
C GLY A 91 11.08 14.64 -4.02
N HIS A 92 11.77 13.61 -3.53
CA HIS A 92 11.56 12.22 -3.95
C HIS A 92 10.71 11.40 -2.97
N GLU A 93 10.10 12.03 -1.97
CA GLU A 93 9.27 11.37 -0.95
C GLU A 93 7.78 11.63 -1.23
N ILE A 94 7.00 10.55 -1.15
CA ILE A 94 5.54 10.56 -1.24
C ILE A 94 4.98 9.90 0.02
N ILE A 95 3.97 10.54 0.61
CA ILE A 95 3.15 9.96 1.68
C ILE A 95 1.69 10.00 1.23
N CYS A 96 1.04 8.84 1.26
CA CYS A 96 -0.38 8.69 1.04
C CYS A 96 -1.08 8.37 2.36
N GLU A 97 -2.25 8.95 2.60
CA GLU A 97 -3.25 8.32 3.46
C GLU A 97 -4.01 7.28 2.63
N TYR A 98 -4.51 6.22 3.27
CA TYR A 98 -5.36 5.25 2.60
C TYR A 98 -6.58 4.85 3.43
N GLU A 99 -7.62 4.45 2.72
CA GLU A 99 -8.83 3.85 3.27
C GLU A 99 -9.13 2.56 2.50
N ALA A 100 -9.45 1.49 3.23
CA ALA A 100 -9.93 0.23 2.69
C ALA A 100 -11.38 -0.01 3.13
N LYS A 101 -12.26 -0.30 2.17
CA LYS A 101 -13.71 -0.44 2.37
C LYS A 101 -14.27 -1.72 1.81
N VAL A 102 -15.30 -2.24 2.48
CA VAL A 102 -16.23 -3.24 1.95
C VAL A 102 -17.59 -2.57 1.82
N GLY A 103 -18.01 -2.30 0.58
CA GLY A 103 -19.15 -1.40 0.33
C GLY A 103 -18.90 -0.04 0.99
N ASP A 104 -19.81 0.39 1.86
CA ASP A 104 -19.68 1.65 2.62
C ASP A 104 -18.91 1.50 3.94
N THR A 105 -18.58 0.27 4.36
CA THR A 105 -17.94 0.01 5.65
C THR A 105 -16.43 0.11 5.54
N VAL A 106 -15.84 1.05 6.30
CA VAL A 106 -14.38 1.12 6.47
C VAL A 106 -13.90 -0.09 7.26
N ILE A 107 -12.98 -0.85 6.69
CA ILE A 107 -12.34 -1.99 7.36
C ILE A 107 -10.93 -1.66 7.83
N ALA A 108 -10.22 -0.76 7.14
CA ALA A 108 -8.91 -0.31 7.56
C ALA A 108 -8.58 1.10 7.06
N THR A 109 -7.73 1.79 7.81
CA THR A 109 -7.15 3.09 7.44
C THR A 109 -5.68 3.14 7.84
N GLY A 110 -4.94 4.05 7.24
CA GLY A 110 -3.56 4.30 7.64
C GLY A 110 -2.84 5.24 6.69
N GLU A 111 -1.52 5.27 6.84
CA GLU A 111 -0.61 6.03 5.99
C GLU A 111 0.46 5.12 5.43
N GLN A 112 0.94 5.45 4.24
CA GLN A 112 2.00 4.74 3.55
C GLN A 112 2.99 5.74 2.95
N GLY A 113 4.28 5.53 3.18
CA GLY A 113 5.35 6.38 2.67
C GLY A 113 6.29 5.65 1.72
N GLN A 114 6.65 6.26 0.60
CA GLN A 114 7.68 5.76 -0.33
C GLN A 114 8.71 6.83 -0.67
N LYS A 115 9.91 6.37 -1.04
CA LYS A 115 10.93 7.19 -1.69
C LYS A 115 11.25 6.66 -3.07
N ILE A 116 11.37 7.57 -4.04
CA ILE A 116 11.80 7.27 -5.41
C ILE A 116 13.31 7.50 -5.49
N LEU A 117 14.08 6.44 -5.72
CA LEU A 117 15.54 6.48 -5.71
C LEU A 117 16.11 5.90 -6.99
N LYS A 118 17.33 6.33 -7.36
CA LYS A 118 18.09 5.71 -8.44
C LYS A 118 18.35 4.24 -8.12
N LYS A 119 18.14 3.36 -9.10
CA LYS A 119 18.39 1.91 -8.96
C LYS A 119 19.80 1.59 -8.50
N ASP A 120 20.80 2.33 -8.98
CA ASP A 120 22.19 2.11 -8.56
C ASP A 120 22.45 2.48 -7.09
N LYS A 121 21.68 3.42 -6.52
CA LYS A 121 21.71 3.68 -5.08
C LYS A 121 21.14 2.49 -4.31
N LEU A 122 20.04 1.91 -4.77
CA LEU A 122 19.42 0.74 -4.14
C LEU A 122 20.33 -0.49 -4.21
N LYS A 123 20.94 -0.77 -5.36
CA LYS A 123 21.90 -1.88 -5.51
C LYS A 123 23.00 -1.84 -4.45
N ARG A 124 23.65 -0.67 -4.30
CA ARG A 124 24.70 -0.47 -3.29
C ARG A 124 24.23 -0.63 -1.84
N LEU A 125 22.94 -0.46 -1.56
CA LEU A 125 22.38 -0.67 -0.22
C LEU A 125 22.09 -2.14 0.08
N PHE A 126 21.87 -2.96 -0.95
CA PHE A 126 21.56 -4.38 -0.81
C PHE A 126 22.77 -5.29 -0.97
N GLU A 127 23.83 -4.81 -1.62
CA GLU A 127 25.15 -5.43 -1.65
C GLU A 127 25.81 -5.25 -0.27
N VAL A 128 25.43 -6.11 0.68
CA VAL A 128 26.15 -6.34 1.95
C VAL A 128 27.20 -7.41 1.74
#